data_AF-A0AAW8PFK7-F1
#
_entry.id   AF-A0AAW8PFK7-F1
#
_cell.length_a   1.000
_cell.length_b   1.000
_cell.length_c   1.000
_cell.angle_alpha   90.00
_cell.angle_beta   90.00
_cell.angle_gamma   90.00
#
_symmetry.space_group_name_H-M   'P 1'
#
loop_
_entity.id
_entity.type
_entity.pdbx_description
1 polymer ?
#
loop_
_entity_poly.entity_id
_entity_poly.type
_entity_poly.pdbx_seq_one_letter_code
_entity_poly.pdbx_strand_id
1 'polypeptide(L)' 'MDGELLNSQDPIMDAQADFTLLYQIDPSRNLVRFYRLSIQPTLFGGSSLVRNWAGSEPMVG' A
#
# COMPACT_ATOMS: atom_id res chain seq x y z
N MET A 1 -31.67 11.85 30.36
CA MET A 1 -31.63 12.40 28.99
C MET A 1 -30.36 11.87 28.40
N ASP A 2 -30.47 10.62 27.96
CA ASP A 2 -29.39 9.78 27.48
C ASP A 2 -29.16 10.15 26.01
N GLY A 3 -28.36 11.18 25.79
CA GLY A 3 -27.93 11.61 24.47
C GLY A 3 -26.64 10.90 24.16
N GLU A 4 -26.73 9.87 23.31
CA GLU A 4 -25.63 9.18 22.64
C GLU A 4 -24.41 10.07 22.47
N LEU A 5 -23.37 9.83 23.28
CA LEU A 5 -22.02 10.12 22.84
C LEU A 5 -21.72 9.08 21.78
N LEU A 6 -22.16 9.42 20.57
CA LEU A 6 -21.77 8.92 19.27
C LEU A 6 -20.46 8.15 19.43
N ASN A 7 -20.58 6.84 19.30
CA ASN A 7 -19.50 5.91 19.08
C ASN A 7 -18.42 6.63 18.26
N SER A 8 -17.34 7.06 18.91
CA SER A 8 -16.21 7.75 18.28
C SER A 8 -15.39 6.72 17.51
N GLN A 9 -16.05 6.01 16.62
CA GLN A 9 -15.45 5.53 15.39
C GLN A 9 -15.41 6.74 14.47
N ASP A 10 -14.44 7.63 14.72
CA ASP A 10 -14.10 8.66 13.76
C ASP A 10 -13.80 7.93 12.43
N PRO A 11 -14.57 8.16 11.34
CA PRO A 11 -14.24 7.60 10.04
C PRO A 11 -13.11 8.40 9.37
N ILE A 12 -12.30 9.11 10.16
CA ILE A 12 -11.09 9.76 9.68
C ILE A 12 -10.04 8.66 9.51
N MET A 13 -10.16 7.95 8.40
CA MET A 13 -9.12 7.11 7.83
C MET A 13 -8.71 5.94 8.72
N ASP A 14 -9.65 5.05 9.02
CA ASP A 14 -9.32 3.62 9.04
C ASP A 14 -9.08 3.15 7.59
N ALA A 15 -8.15 3.84 6.92
CA ALA A 15 -7.59 3.43 5.66
C ALA A 15 -6.70 2.25 6.01
N GLN A 16 -7.32 1.10 6.25
CA GLN A 16 -6.69 -0.18 6.01
C GLN A 16 -6.25 -0.12 4.54
N ALA A 17 -5.06 0.43 4.30
CA ALA A 17 -4.63 0.82 2.99
C ALA A 17 -4.49 -0.47 2.21
N ASP A 18 -5.49 -0.79 1.39
CA ASP A 18 -5.43 -1.98 0.56
C ASP A 18 -4.20 -1.86 -0.33
N PHE A 19 -3.28 -2.79 -0.11
CA PHE A 19 -2.07 -2.88 -0.89
C PHE A 19 -1.96 -4.27 -1.49
N THR A 20 -1.50 -4.31 -2.73
CA THR A 20 -1.19 -5.55 -3.44
C THR A 20 0.33 -5.67 -3.58
N LEU A 21 0.83 -6.89 -3.40
CA LEU A 21 2.22 -7.23 -3.60
C LEU A 21 2.42 -7.79 -5.00
N LEU A 22 3.42 -7.26 -5.72
CA LEU A 22 3.80 -7.75 -7.03
C LEU A 22 5.27 -8.17 -7.02
N TYR A 23 5.52 -9.37 -7.55
CA TYR A 23 6.85 -9.95 -7.67
C TYR A 23 7.22 -10.07 -9.14
N GLN A 24 8.39 -9.56 -9.50
CA GLN A 24 9.01 -9.80 -10.80
C GLN A 24 10.20 -10.71 -10.58
N ILE A 25 10.19 -11.88 -11.21
CA ILE A 25 11.25 -12.88 -11.12
C ILE A 25 11.73 -13.18 -12.53
N ASP A 26 12.98 -12.86 -12.82
CA ASP A 26 13.70 -13.23 -14.04
C ASP A 26 14.99 -13.96 -13.66
N PRO A 27 14.95 -15.31 -13.63
CA PRO A 27 16.10 -16.13 -13.25
C PRO A 27 17.30 -15.97 -14.20
N SER A 28 17.05 -15.64 -15.47
CA SER A 28 18.12 -15.47 -16.47
C SER A 28 18.98 -14.24 -16.24
N ARG A 29 18.48 -13.28 -15.43
CA ARG A 29 19.12 -11.99 -15.14
C ARG A 29 19.44 -11.78 -13.65
N ASN A 30 19.33 -12.83 -12.81
CA ASN A 30 19.38 -12.72 -11.35
C ASN A 30 18.52 -11.57 -10.80
N LEU A 31 17.35 -11.35 -11.42
CA LEU A 31 16.50 -10.20 -11.12
C LEU A 31 15.29 -10.67 -10.34
N VAL A 32 15.26 -10.31 -9.06
CA VAL A 32 14.08 -10.44 -8.21
C VAL A 32 13.73 -9.05 -7.72
N ARG A 33 12.53 -8.59 -8.03
CA ARG A 33 12.03 -7.30 -7.56
C ARG A 33 10.67 -7.43 -6.91
N PHE A 34 10.53 -6.71 -5.81
CA PHE A 34 9.30 -6.63 -5.03
C PHE A 34 8.73 -5.22 -5.15
N TYR A 35 7.43 -5.15 -5.43
CA TYR A 35 6.66 -3.92 -5.41
C TYR A 35 5.50 -4.03 -4.44
N ARG A 36 5.31 -2.99 -3.62
CA ARG A 36 4.09 -2.78 -2.84
C ARG A 36 3.32 -1.64 -3.47
N LEU A 37 2.13 -1.96 -3.99
CA LEU A 37 1.24 -1.04 -4.69
C LEU A 37 0.02 -0.75 -3.82
N SER A 38 -0.37 0.51 -3.69
CA SER A 38 -1.60 0.91 -3.01
C SER A 38 -2.28 2.07 -3.74
N ILE A 39 -3.61 2.08 -3.72
CA ILE A 39 -4.39 3.23 -4.19
C ILE A 39 -4.72 4.10 -2.99
N GLN A 40 -4.43 5.40 -3.10
CA GLN A 40 -4.70 6.38 -2.05
C GLN A 40 -5.62 7.48 -2.58
N PRO A 41 -6.61 7.93 -1.80
CA PRO A 41 -7.40 9.10 -2.16
C PRO A 41 -6.51 10.36 -2.14
N THR A 42 -6.83 11.33 -3.01
CA THR A 42 -6.16 12.64 -3.00
C THR A 42 -7.04 13.71 -2.35
N LEU A 43 -6.42 14.81 -1.90
CA LEU A 43 -7.13 15.94 -1.29
C LEU A 43 -8.14 16.62 -2.24
N PHE A 44 -8.06 16.33 -3.54
CA PHE A 44 -8.93 16.90 -4.57
C PHE A 44 -10.01 15.92 -5.05
N GLY A 45 -10.28 14.86 -4.28
CA GLY A 45 -11.30 13.85 -4.62
C GLY A 45 -10.91 12.88 -5.73
N GLY A 46 -9.62 12.85 -6.11
CA GLY A 46 -9.07 11.89 -7.06
C GLY A 46 -8.43 10.68 -6.39
N SER A 47 -7.69 9.88 -7.17
CA SER A 47 -6.92 8.75 -6.67
C SER A 47 -5.50 8.77 -7.20
N SER A 48 -4.55 8.36 -6.36
CA SER A 48 -3.13 8.21 -6.68
C SER A 48 -2.68 6.77 -6.50
N LEU A 49 -1.86 6.28 -7.42
CA LEU A 49 -1.16 5.00 -7.25
C LEU A 49 0.19 5.26 -6.56
N VAL A 50 0.38 4.67 -5.39
CA VAL A 50 1.68 4.68 -4.69
C VAL A 50 2.39 3.37 -4.97
N ARG A 51 3.64 3.48 -5.46
CA ARG A 51 4.53 2.35 -5.71
C ARG A 51 5.76 2.45 -4.82
N ASN A 52 5.91 1.50 -3.91
CA ASN A 52 7.14 1.29 -3.15
C ASN A 52 7.93 0.15 -3.78
N TRP A 53 9.24 0.34 -3.96
CA TRP A 53 10.14 -0.71 -4.42
C TRP A 53 11.23 -0.97 -3.38
N ALA A 54 11.51 -2.25 -3.14
CA ALA A 54 12.75 -2.63 -2.48
C ALA A 54 13.87 -2.66 -3.54
N GLY A 55 15.07 -2.23 -3.16
CA GLY A 55 16.28 -2.52 -3.95
C GLY A 55 16.46 -4.03 -4.02
N SER A 56 16.78 -4.55 -5.20
CA SER A 56 17.14 -5.96 -5.34
C SER A 56 18.50 -6.15 -4.68
N GLU A 57 18.56 -6.86 -3.56
CA GLU A 57 19.81 -7.44 -3.08
C GLU A 57 20.23 -8.47 -4.14
N PRO A 58 21.43 -8.38 -4.75
CA PRO A 58 21.88 -9.43 -5.64
C PRO A 58 21.95 -10.72 -4.83
N MET A 59 21.29 -11.78 -5.30
CA MET A 59 21.49 -13.10 -4.71
C MET A 59 22.92 -13.51 -5.05
N VAL A 60 23.84 -13.28 -4.11
CA VAL A 60 25.19 -13.83 -4.15
C VAL A 60 25.06 -15.29 -3.73
N GLY A 61 25.30 -16.18 -4.70
CA GLY A 61 25.41 -17.63 -4.46
C GLY A 61 26.79 -18.02 -3.97
#